data_AF-A0AAE2BY24-F1
#
_entry.id   AF-A0AAE2BY24-F1
#
_cell.length_a   1.000
_cell.length_b   1.000
_cell.length_c   1.000
_cell.angle_alpha   90.00
_cell.angle_beta   90.00
_cell.angle_gamma   90.00
#
_symmetry.space_group_name_H-M   'P 1'
#
loop_
_entity.id
_entity.type
_entity.pdbx_description
1 polymer ?
#
loop_
_entity_poly.entity_id
_entity_poly.type
_entity_poly.pdbx_seq_one_letter_code
_entity_poly.pdbx_strand_id
1 'polypeptide(L)'
;MTHVFQWNGEGHTPVGLVEGIADYMILKSGYYPPGFAKPGQGERWDQGYDFTARFLEYCDGLKSGFVAELNKMMRHNYSEDYFVELTGKPVGQLWADYKATHGEVL
;
A
#
# COMPACT_ATOMS: atom_id res chain seq x y z
N MET A 1 14.16 5.48 7.15
CA MET A 1 14.19 4.44 8.21
C MET A 1 13.35 3.21 7.85
N THR A 2 12.22 3.35 7.16
CA THR A 2 11.30 2.22 6.90
C THR A 2 11.98 0.99 6.30
N HIS A 3 12.79 1.16 5.24
CA HIS A 3 13.54 0.06 4.60
C HIS A 3 14.47 -0.73 5.52
N VAL A 4 14.83 -0.22 6.70
CA VAL A 4 15.65 -0.96 7.69
C VAL A 4 14.82 -2.00 8.45
N PHE A 5 13.54 -1.72 8.66
CA PHE A 5 12.61 -2.58 9.44
C PHE A 5 11.60 -3.31 8.57
N GLN A 6 11.44 -2.86 7.33
CA GLN A 6 10.55 -3.44 6.36
C GLN A 6 11.14 -4.71 5.77
N TRP A 7 10.30 -5.72 5.59
CA TRP A 7 10.65 -6.91 4.84
C TRP A 7 10.29 -6.75 3.36
N ASN A 8 11.18 -7.21 2.49
CA ASN A 8 11.00 -7.16 1.03
C ASN A 8 10.74 -8.54 0.41
N GLY A 9 10.34 -9.53 1.23
CA GLY A 9 10.07 -10.89 0.77
C GLY A 9 11.28 -11.56 0.15
N GLU A 10 12.49 -11.31 0.66
CA GLU A 10 13.76 -11.80 0.08
C GLU A 10 13.94 -11.39 -1.40
N GLY A 11 13.41 -10.23 -1.76
CA GLY A 11 13.46 -9.69 -3.13
C GLY A 11 12.29 -10.12 -4.03
N HIS A 12 11.36 -10.92 -3.53
CA HIS A 12 10.16 -11.33 -4.29
C HIS A 12 9.02 -10.31 -4.24
N THR A 13 9.07 -9.34 -3.33
CA THR A 13 8.05 -8.30 -3.24
C THR A 13 8.19 -7.29 -4.39
N PRO A 14 7.10 -6.89 -5.07
CA PRO A 14 7.13 -5.83 -6.06
C PRO A 14 7.78 -4.56 -5.49
N VAL A 15 8.77 -4.03 -6.21
CA VAL A 15 9.54 -2.86 -5.74
C VAL A 15 8.63 -1.67 -5.45
N GLY A 16 7.57 -1.47 -6.24
CA GLY A 16 6.60 -0.40 -5.99
C GLY A 16 5.81 -0.59 -4.70
N LEU A 17 5.46 -1.82 -4.30
CA LEU A 17 4.87 -2.08 -2.99
C LEU A 17 5.89 -1.79 -1.87
N VAL A 18 7.15 -2.16 -2.07
CA VAL A 18 8.22 -1.90 -1.09
C VAL A 18 8.37 -0.39 -0.85
N GLU A 19 8.52 0.42 -1.90
CA GLU A 19 8.60 1.88 -1.78
C GLU A 19 7.30 2.49 -1.27
N GLY A 20 6.15 1.96 -1.66
CA GLY A 20 4.85 2.42 -1.20
C GLY A 20 4.64 2.27 0.31
N ILE A 21 5.15 1.20 0.91
CA ILE A 21 5.14 1.03 2.38
C ILE A 21 6.07 2.04 3.06
N ALA A 22 7.22 2.35 2.44
CA ALA A 22 8.11 3.39 2.95
C ALA A 22 7.41 4.74 3.01
N ASP A 23 6.72 5.11 1.93
CA ASP A 23 5.97 6.36 1.82
C ASP A 23 4.67 6.35 2.65
N TYR A 24 4.05 5.18 2.88
CA TYR A 24 2.93 5.05 3.82
C TYR A 24 3.35 5.48 5.24
N MET A 25 4.57 5.14 5.68
CA MET A 25 5.05 5.62 6.99
C MET A 25 5.23 7.14 7.02
N ILE A 26 5.68 7.74 5.93
CA ILE A 26 5.75 9.20 5.79
C ILE A 26 4.34 9.80 5.85
N LEU A 27 3.39 9.21 5.13
CA LEU A 27 1.99 9.61 5.12
C LEU A 27 1.38 9.57 6.53
N LYS A 28 1.51 8.46 7.24
CA LYS A 28 0.97 8.28 8.61
C LYS A 28 1.65 9.17 9.65
N SER A 29 2.87 9.62 9.40
CA SER A 29 3.53 10.58 10.28
C SER A 29 2.85 11.96 10.29
N GLY A 30 2.12 12.30 9.24
CA GLY A 30 1.54 13.65 9.05
C GLY A 30 2.53 14.70 8.55
N TYR A 31 3.79 14.34 8.30
CA TYR A 31 4.87 15.24 7.86
C TYR A 31 5.33 14.95 6.42
N TYR A 32 4.39 14.77 5.50
CA TYR A 32 4.70 14.56 4.08
C TYR A 32 4.85 15.90 3.31
N PRO A 33 5.67 15.96 2.25
CA PRO A 33 5.92 17.19 1.51
C PRO A 33 4.70 17.68 0.72
N PRO A 34 4.65 18.98 0.34
CA PRO A 34 3.70 19.47 -0.64
C PRO A 34 3.81 18.69 -1.96
N GLY A 35 2.66 18.34 -2.56
CA GLY A 35 2.62 17.57 -3.81
C GLY A 35 2.55 16.06 -3.64
N PHE A 36 2.57 15.54 -2.41
CA PHE A 36 2.27 14.14 -2.13
C PHE A 36 0.92 13.74 -2.74
N ALA A 37 0.85 12.55 -3.34
CA ALA A 37 -0.32 12.06 -4.04
C ALA A 37 -1.60 12.22 -3.21
N LYS A 38 -2.68 12.62 -3.89
CA LYS A 38 -4.04 12.64 -3.32
C LYS A 38 -4.67 11.24 -3.39
N PRO A 39 -5.61 10.92 -2.48
CA PRO A 39 -6.43 9.72 -2.64
C PRO A 39 -7.05 9.64 -4.04
N GLY A 40 -7.06 8.45 -4.62
CA GLY A 40 -7.50 8.18 -5.98
C GLY A 40 -6.45 8.41 -7.07
N GLN A 41 -5.32 9.07 -6.81
CA GLN A 41 -4.25 9.20 -7.82
C GLN A 41 -3.46 7.90 -8.01
N GLY A 42 -2.76 7.79 -9.14
CA GLY A 42 -2.00 6.62 -9.54
C GLY A 42 -2.76 5.72 -10.53
N GLU A 43 -1.98 4.95 -11.28
CA GLU A 43 -2.40 4.08 -12.38
C GLU A 43 -2.51 2.61 -11.96
N ARG A 44 -1.69 2.18 -11.00
CA ARG A 44 -1.68 0.81 -10.49
C ARG A 44 -1.38 0.76 -8.99
N TRP A 45 -1.81 -0.30 -8.34
CA TRP A 45 -1.71 -0.47 -6.89
C TRP A 45 -0.25 -0.53 -6.40
N ASP A 46 0.67 -1.07 -7.19
CA ASP A 46 2.12 -1.17 -6.94
C ASP A 46 2.94 -0.16 -7.77
N GLN A 47 2.38 1.02 -8.03
CA GLN A 47 3.09 2.05 -8.78
C GLN A 47 4.38 2.51 -8.07
N GLY A 48 4.40 2.45 -6.74
CA GLY A 48 5.47 2.99 -5.92
C GLY A 48 5.07 4.24 -5.16
N TYR A 49 5.89 4.58 -4.18
CA TYR A 49 5.87 5.87 -3.48
C TYR A 49 4.49 6.22 -2.92
N ASP A 50 4.21 7.52 -2.85
CA ASP A 50 2.98 8.13 -2.37
C ASP A 50 1.70 7.63 -3.03
N PHE A 51 1.72 7.25 -4.31
CA PHE A 51 0.56 6.65 -4.99
C PHE A 51 0.15 5.32 -4.34
N THR A 52 1.11 4.41 -4.16
CA THR A 52 0.86 3.15 -3.45
C THR A 52 0.58 3.41 -1.97
N ALA A 53 1.23 4.39 -1.35
CA ALA A 53 0.96 4.76 0.05
C ALA A 53 -0.53 5.13 0.28
N ARG A 54 -1.16 5.86 -0.65
CA ARG A 54 -2.59 6.22 -0.57
C ARG A 54 -3.51 5.01 -0.70
N PHE A 55 -3.15 4.05 -1.56
CA PHE A 55 -3.86 2.78 -1.62
C PHE A 55 -3.73 1.97 -0.33
N LEU A 56 -2.53 1.93 0.25
CA LEU A 56 -2.29 1.27 1.53
C LEU A 56 -3.04 1.95 2.69
N GLU A 57 -3.19 3.27 2.67
CA GLU A 57 -4.07 4.02 3.59
C GLU A 57 -5.53 3.58 3.46
N TYR A 58 -6.03 3.39 2.24
CA TYR A 58 -7.36 2.85 2.02
C TYR A 58 -7.51 1.41 2.56
N CYS A 59 -6.55 0.52 2.27
CA CYS A 59 -6.58 -0.85 2.79
C CYS A 59 -6.56 -0.91 4.32
N ASP A 60 -5.77 -0.05 4.96
CA ASP A 60 -5.72 0.07 6.42
C ASP A 60 -7.02 0.63 7.03
N GLY A 61 -7.75 1.45 6.27
CA GLY A 61 -9.11 1.89 6.61
C GLY A 61 -10.15 0.77 6.56
N LEU A 62 -9.98 -0.22 5.67
CA LEU A 62 -10.82 -1.43 5.61
C LEU A 62 -10.47 -2.44 6.70
N LYS A 63 -9.18 -2.58 7.00
CA LYS A 63 -8.66 -3.46 8.04
C LYS A 63 -7.57 -2.73 8.80
N SER A 64 -7.88 -2.33 10.03
CA SER A 64 -6.90 -1.73 10.92
C SER A 64 -5.67 -2.64 11.09
N GLY A 65 -4.49 -2.07 10.88
CA GLY A 65 -3.20 -2.77 10.98
C GLY A 65 -2.82 -3.52 9.70
N PHE A 66 -3.50 -3.29 8.57
CA PHE A 66 -3.26 -3.99 7.31
C PHE A 66 -1.79 -3.95 6.91
N VAL A 67 -1.17 -2.75 6.89
CA VAL A 67 0.22 -2.58 6.43
C VAL A 67 1.21 -3.28 7.35
N ALA A 68 0.97 -3.26 8.65
CA ALA A 68 1.84 -3.91 9.64
C ALA A 68 1.80 -5.44 9.49
N GLU A 69 0.61 -6.02 9.32
CA GLU A 69 0.46 -7.47 9.10
C GLU A 69 0.99 -7.89 7.72
N LEU A 70 0.76 -7.09 6.67
CA LEU A 70 1.34 -7.34 5.35
C LEU A 70 2.88 -7.37 5.43
N ASN A 71 3.50 -6.37 6.07
CA ASN A 71 4.95 -6.35 6.26
C ASN A 71 5.45 -7.62 6.98
N LYS A 72 4.76 -8.05 8.04
CA LYS A 72 5.10 -9.28 8.77
C LYS A 72 5.00 -10.53 7.90
N MET A 73 3.98 -10.64 7.05
CA MET A 73 3.83 -11.76 6.11
C MET A 73 4.93 -11.77 5.04
N MET A 74 5.45 -10.59 4.66
CA MET A 74 6.52 -10.44 3.68
C MET A 74 7.92 -10.79 4.20
N ARG A 75 8.07 -11.43 5.36
CA ARG A 75 9.39 -11.68 5.97
C ARG A 75 10.36 -12.45 5.06
N HIS A 76 9.85 -13.45 4.36
CA HIS A 76 10.66 -14.41 3.59
C HIS A 76 10.21 -14.59 2.14
N ASN A 77 9.00 -14.16 1.79
CA ASN A 77 8.46 -14.28 0.44
C ASN A 77 7.36 -13.23 0.23
N TYR A 78 6.81 -13.16 -0.99
CA TYR A 78 5.63 -12.37 -1.31
C TYR A 78 4.62 -13.19 -2.12
N SER A 79 3.33 -12.99 -1.83
CA SER A 79 2.23 -13.43 -2.68
C SER A 79 1.15 -12.34 -2.69
N GLU A 80 0.54 -12.11 -3.85
CA GLU A 80 -0.65 -11.24 -3.94
C GLU A 80 -1.83 -11.79 -3.14
N ASP A 81 -1.86 -13.10 -2.86
CA ASP A 81 -2.90 -13.73 -2.03
C ASP A 81 -2.91 -13.19 -0.59
N TYR A 82 -1.83 -12.55 -0.11
CA TYR A 82 -1.82 -11.90 1.20
C TYR A 82 -2.90 -10.83 1.32
N PHE A 83 -3.26 -10.15 0.22
CA PHE A 83 -4.40 -9.22 0.20
C PHE A 83 -5.73 -9.94 0.45
N VAL A 84 -5.89 -11.14 -0.11
CA VAL A 84 -7.07 -12.00 0.12
C VAL A 84 -7.10 -12.48 1.56
N GLU A 85 -5.99 -12.97 2.09
CA GLU A 85 -5.90 -13.44 3.49
C GLU A 85 -6.22 -12.33 4.48
N LEU A 86 -5.77 -11.10 4.20
CA LEU A 86 -5.98 -9.97 5.09
C LEU A 86 -7.39 -9.37 4.95
N THR A 87 -7.93 -9.25 3.73
CA THR A 87 -9.16 -8.45 3.48
C THR A 87 -10.35 -9.24 2.96
N GLY A 88 -10.15 -10.50 2.58
CA GLY A 88 -11.13 -11.33 1.87
C GLY A 88 -11.28 -10.98 0.38
N LYS A 89 -10.49 -10.04 -0.17
CA LYS A 89 -10.58 -9.58 -1.56
C LYS A 89 -9.22 -9.63 -2.28
N PRO A 90 -9.19 -9.97 -3.57
CA PRO A 90 -7.97 -9.84 -4.39
C PRO A 90 -7.53 -8.38 -4.52
N VAL A 91 -6.22 -8.14 -4.66
CA VAL A 91 -5.64 -6.79 -4.77
C VAL A 91 -6.22 -5.99 -5.94
N GLY A 92 -6.51 -6.65 -7.07
CA GLY A 92 -7.14 -6.00 -8.22
C GLY A 92 -8.54 -5.46 -7.91
N GLN A 93 -9.35 -6.20 -7.14
CA GLN A 93 -10.66 -5.73 -6.70
C GLN A 93 -10.52 -4.58 -5.70
N LEU A 94 -9.59 -4.68 -4.74
CA LEU A 94 -9.32 -3.60 -3.79
C LEU A 94 -8.91 -2.31 -4.49
N TRP A 95 -8.05 -2.41 -5.51
CA TRP A 95 -7.64 -1.26 -6.31
C TRP A 95 -8.82 -0.66 -7.08
N ALA A 96 -9.65 -1.48 -7.71
CA ALA A 96 -10.86 -1.01 -8.38
C ALA A 96 -11.83 -0.31 -7.40
N ASP A 97 -12.07 -0.89 -6.23
CA ASP A 97 -12.91 -0.31 -5.17
C ASP A 97 -12.32 1.02 -4.66
N TYR A 98 -11.00 1.09 -4.46
CA TYR A 98 -10.28 2.31 -4.10
C TYR A 98 -10.48 3.41 -5.15
N LYS A 99 -10.30 3.07 -6.43
CA LYS A 99 -10.51 4.02 -7.55
C LYS A 99 -11.97 4.43 -7.68
N ALA A 100 -12.94 3.54 -7.43
CA ALA A 100 -14.35 3.92 -7.42
C ALA A 100 -14.71 4.86 -6.26
N THR A 101 -14.12 4.64 -5.08
CA THR A 101 -14.37 5.46 -3.89
C THR A 101 -13.81 6.88 -4.02
N HIS A 102 -12.75 7.06 -4.79
CA HIS A 102 -12.02 8.33 -4.92
C HIS A 102 -12.01 8.88 -6.36
N GLY A 103 -12.69 8.21 -7.29
CA GLY A 103 -12.65 8.46 -8.73
C GLY A 103 -13.59 9.56 -9.22
N GLU A 104 -14.34 10.19 -8.32
CA GLU A 104 -15.19 11.33 -8.63
C GLU A 104 -14.82 12.56 -7.77
N VAL A 105 -13.63 13.13 -8.01
CA VAL A 105 -13.45 14.57 -7.81
C VAL A 105 -12.63 15.13 -8.98
N LEU A 106 -13.39 15.52 -10.02
CA LEU A 106 -13.09 16.34 -11.20
C LEU A 106 -12.15 15.76 -12.26
#